data_AF-B1XUX8-F1
#
_entry.id   AF-B1XUX8-F1
#
_cell.length_a   1.000
_cell.length_b   1.000
_cell.length_c   1.000
_cell.angle_alpha   90.00
_cell.angle_beta   90.00
_cell.angle_gamma   90.00
#
_symmetry.space_group_name_H-M   'P 1'
#
loop_
_entity.id
_entity.type
_entity.pdbx_description
1 polymer ?
#
loop_
_entity_poly.entity_id
_entity_poly.type
_entity_poly.pdbx_seq_one_letter_code
_entity_poly.pdbx_strand_id
1 'polypeptide(L)'
;MSEHVKTLEKCQNELIFQVNRERKAFAEHFEAWEKPLSWADKGLDAVQFLKNNPILWTSAFAALAHYRPKIASKALAVGRGAMKIVKSAKKLI
;
A
#
# COMPACT_ATOMS: atom_id res chain seq x y z
N MET A 1 49.21 4.10 -10.37
CA MET A 1 47.80 3.89 -10.77
C MET A 1 47.69 4.24 -12.24
N SER A 2 47.19 3.32 -13.07
CA SER A 2 47.15 3.52 -14.53
C SER A 2 46.12 4.59 -14.90
N GLU A 3 46.43 5.39 -15.93
CA GLU A 3 45.53 6.44 -16.44
C GLU A 3 44.13 5.91 -16.80
N HIS A 4 44.05 4.63 -17.17
CA HIS A 4 42.80 3.92 -17.43
C HIS A 4 41.88 3.80 -16.21
N VAL A 5 42.43 3.67 -15.01
CA VAL A 5 41.63 3.59 -13.78
C VAL A 5 41.04 4.97 -13.45
N LYS A 6 41.80 6.04 -13.67
CA LYS A 6 41.33 7.41 -13.44
C LYS A 6 40.22 7.82 -14.41
N THR A 7 40.28 7.38 -15.67
CA THR A 7 39.22 7.68 -16.65
C THR A 7 37.95 6.91 -16.33
N LEU A 8 38.06 5.66 -15.89
CA LEU A 8 36.92 4.87 -15.43
C LEU A 8 36.27 5.45 -14.18
N GLU A 9 37.05 5.91 -13.19
CA GLU A 9 36.53 6.60 -12.00
C GLU A 9 35.78 7.88 -12.36
N LYS A 10 36.29 8.69 -13.29
CA LYS A 10 35.57 9.88 -13.78
C LYS A 10 34.25 9.52 -14.44
N CYS A 11 34.25 8.54 -15.34
CA CYS A 11 33.04 8.09 -16.02
C CYS A 11 32.01 7.51 -15.04
N GLN A 12 32.47 6.74 -14.05
CA GLN A 12 31.63 6.22 -12.98
C GLN A 12 30.98 7.36 -12.18
N ASN A 13 31.75 8.38 -11.81
CA ASN A 13 31.22 9.52 -11.07
C ASN A 13 30.19 10.32 -11.88
N GLU A 14 30.41 10.49 -13.18
CA GLU A 14 29.44 11.12 -14.08
C GLU A 14 28.14 10.32 -14.19
N LEU A 15 28.23 9.00 -14.32
CA LEU A 15 27.08 8.10 -14.34
C LEU A 15 26.29 8.15 -13.03
N ILE A 16 26.98 8.12 -11.89
CA ILE A 16 26.35 8.24 -10.56
C ILE A 16 25.63 9.58 -10.41
N PHE A 17 26.22 10.66 -10.93
CA PHE A 17 25.60 11.98 -10.90
C PHE A 17 24.31 12.02 -11.74
N GLN A 18 24.33 11.45 -12.94
CA GLN A 18 23.15 11.37 -13.82
C GLN A 18 22.03 10.53 -13.19
N VAL A 19 22.35 9.32 -12.70
CA VAL A 19 21.37 8.44 -12.06
C VAL A 19 20.75 9.09 -10.82
N ASN A 20 21.54 9.78 -10.01
CA ASN A 20 21.00 10.49 -8.84
C ASN A 20 20.07 11.64 -9.24
N ARG A 21 20.35 12.33 -10.35
CA ARG A 21 19.49 13.39 -10.87
C ARG A 21 18.16 12.83 -11.37
N GLU A 22 18.20 11.72 -12.11
CA GLU A 22 16.99 11.04 -12.60
C GLU A 22 16.15 10.50 -11.44
N ARG A 23 16.77 9.85 -10.44
CA ARG A 23 16.06 9.36 -9.25
C ARG A 23 15.36 10.47 -8.48
N LYS A 24 15.98 11.65 -8.36
CA LYS A 24 15.34 12.82 -7.73
C LYS A 24 14.15 13.33 -8.54
N ALA A 25 14.29 13.43 -9.86
CA ALA A 25 13.19 13.81 -10.73
C ALA A 25 12.01 12.81 -10.66
N PHE A 26 12.31 11.51 -10.60
CA PHE A 26 11.27 10.50 -10.37
C PHE A 26 10.65 10.63 -8.98
N ALA A 27 11.43 10.83 -7.93
CA ALA A 27 10.94 10.97 -6.56
C ALA A 27 9.94 12.13 -6.40
N GLU A 28 10.19 13.28 -7.05
CA GLU A 28 9.27 14.43 -7.08
C GLU A 28 7.88 14.06 -7.64
N HIS A 29 7.82 13.15 -8.62
CA HIS A 29 6.55 12.64 -9.15
C HIS A 29 5.87 11.62 -8.24
N PHE A 30 6.63 10.88 -7.42
CA PHE A 30 6.12 9.88 -6.48
C PHE A 30 5.76 10.44 -5.10
N GLU A 31 6.18 11.66 -4.77
CA GLU A 31 5.90 12.32 -3.48
C GLU A 31 4.38 12.44 -3.20
N ALA A 32 3.59 12.70 -4.25
CA ALA A 32 2.12 12.73 -4.15
C ALA A 32 1.50 11.35 -3.87
N TRP A 33 2.18 10.27 -4.26
CA TRP A 33 1.72 8.88 -4.11
C TRP A 33 2.28 8.19 -2.87
N GLU A 34 3.29 8.76 -2.22
CA GLU A 34 3.93 8.20 -1.02
C GLU A 34 2.95 8.13 0.17
N LYS A 35 2.11 9.15 0.33
CA LYS A 35 1.09 9.21 1.38
C LYS A 35 -0.05 8.19 1.19
N PRO A 36 -0.68 8.05 0.01
CA PRO A 36 -1.67 7.02 -0.21
C PRO A 36 -1.08 5.60 -0.20
N LEU A 37 0.14 5.38 -0.72
CA LEU A 37 0.79 4.07 -0.63
C LEU A 37 1.09 3.67 0.82
N SER A 38 1.66 4.58 1.61
CA SER A 38 1.94 4.30 3.03
C SER A 38 0.66 4.09 3.83
N TRP A 39 -0.46 4.70 3.43
CA TRP A 39 -1.76 4.41 4.03
C TRP A 39 -2.26 3.02 3.65
N ALA A 40 -2.08 2.59 2.40
CA ALA A 40 -2.42 1.24 1.97
C ALA A 40 -1.60 0.19 2.72
N ASP A 41 -0.30 0.43 2.90
CA ASP A 41 0.62 -0.45 3.64
C ASP A 41 0.22 -0.57 5.12
N LYS A 42 0.00 0.57 5.80
CA LYS A 42 -0.55 0.60 7.17
C LYS A 42 -1.94 -0.04 7.27
N GLY A 43 -2.76 0.12 6.23
CA GLY A 43 -4.07 -0.51 6.15
C GLY A 43 -3.98 -2.03 6.06
N LEU A 44 -3.02 -2.54 5.29
CA LEU A 44 -2.74 -3.97 5.21
C LEU A 44 -2.28 -4.54 6.55
N ASP A 45 -1.39 -3.83 7.25
CA ASP A 45 -0.95 -4.18 8.59
C ASP A 45 -2.11 -4.21 9.59
N ALA A 46 -2.99 -3.22 9.55
CA ALA A 46 -4.18 -3.19 10.39
C ALA A 46 -5.11 -4.38 10.09
N VAL A 47 -5.34 -4.71 8.82
CA VAL A 47 -6.15 -5.87 8.43
C VAL A 47 -5.51 -7.18 8.93
N GLN A 48 -4.19 -7.32 8.77
CA GLN A 48 -3.46 -8.49 9.22
C GLN A 48 -3.48 -8.62 10.76
N PHE A 49 -3.35 -7.51 11.49
CA PHE A 49 -3.47 -7.48 12.94
C PHE A 49 -4.86 -7.92 13.42
N LEU A 50 -5.92 -7.42 12.77
CA LEU A 50 -7.29 -7.84 13.07
C LEU A 50 -7.56 -9.30 12.69
N LYS A 51 -6.99 -9.78 11.58
CA LYS A 51 -7.07 -11.19 11.19
C LYS A 51 -6.44 -12.11 12.23
N ASN A 52 -5.31 -11.71 12.80
CA ASN A 52 -4.62 -12.47 13.85
C ASN A 52 -5.34 -12.42 15.20
N ASN A 53 -6.24 -11.44 15.41
CA ASN A 53 -6.95 -11.24 16.67
C ASN A 53 -8.48 -11.23 16.44
N PRO A 54 -9.10 -12.41 16.19
CA PRO A 54 -10.52 -12.50 15.83
C PRO A 54 -11.47 -11.98 16.91
N ILE A 55 -11.04 -11.99 18.18
CA ILE A 55 -11.78 -11.44 19.32
C ILE A 55 -12.01 -9.93 19.17
N LEU A 56 -11.05 -9.20 18.57
CA LEU A 56 -11.16 -7.75 18.38
C LEU A 56 -12.21 -7.39 17.32
N TRP A 57 -12.23 -8.09 16.19
CA TRP A 57 -13.25 -7.84 15.17
C TRP A 57 -14.65 -8.26 15.64
N THR A 58 -14.77 -9.40 16.32
CA THR A 58 -16.06 -9.89 16.83
C THR A 58 -16.63 -9.01 17.94
N SER A 59 -15.79 -8.56 18.89
CA SER A 59 -16.21 -7.61 19.93
C SER A 59 -16.58 -6.24 19.36
N ALA A 60 -15.77 -5.70 18.42
CA ALA A 60 -16.08 -4.45 17.74
C ALA A 60 -17.40 -4.52 16.96
N PHE A 61 -17.62 -5.62 16.24
CA PHE A 61 -18.86 -5.83 15.48
C PHE A 61 -20.07 -6.06 16.40
N ALA A 62 -19.90 -6.76 17.52
CA ALA A 62 -20.94 -6.95 18.53
C ALA A 62 -21.35 -5.62 19.17
N ALA A 63 -20.37 -4.79 19.55
CA ALA A 63 -20.64 -3.44 20.07
C ALA A 63 -21.35 -2.58 19.01
N LEU A 64 -20.90 -2.62 17.76
CA LEU A 64 -21.52 -1.87 16.66
C LEU A 64 -22.96 -2.33 16.39
N ALA A 65 -23.21 -3.64 16.40
CA ALA A 65 -24.53 -4.22 16.21
C ALA A 65 -25.48 -3.85 17.35
N HIS A 66 -24.96 -3.80 18.59
CA HIS A 66 -25.73 -3.45 19.77
C HIS A 66 -26.07 -1.94 19.82
N TYR A 67 -25.13 -1.06 19.46
CA TYR A 67 -25.34 0.39 19.52
C TYR A 67 -26.00 0.98 18.26
N ARG A 68 -25.71 0.44 17.07
CA ARG A 68 -26.16 1.00 15.78
C ARG A 68 -26.48 -0.12 14.76
N PRO A 69 -27.55 -0.91 14.98
CA PRO A 69 -27.89 -2.06 14.14
C PRO A 69 -28.15 -1.70 12.67
N LYS A 70 -28.73 -0.52 12.40
CA LYS A 70 -28.97 -0.03 11.02
C LYS A 70 -27.66 0.21 10.24
N ILE A 71 -26.57 0.58 10.93
CA ILE A 71 -25.26 0.82 10.31
C ILE A 71 -24.56 -0.51 10.07
N ALA A 72 -24.62 -1.44 11.03
CA ALA A 72 -24.10 -2.79 10.87
C ALA A 72 -24.76 -3.52 9.66
N SER A 73 -26.09 -3.41 9.52
CA SER A 73 -26.81 -3.96 8.37
C SER A 73 -26.38 -3.36 7.04
N LYS A 74 -26.12 -2.04 6.98
CA LYS A 74 -25.60 -1.37 5.78
C LYS A 74 -24.17 -1.80 5.46
N ALA A 75 -23.30 -1.91 6.47
CA ALA A 75 -21.93 -2.39 6.31
C ALA A 75 -21.91 -3.82 5.75
N LEU A 76 -22.77 -4.71 6.25
CA LEU A 76 -22.95 -6.06 5.71
C LEU A 76 -23.45 -6.07 4.25
N ALA A 77 -24.42 -5.21 3.92
CA ALA A 77 -24.92 -5.10 2.55
C ALA A 77 -23.84 -4.64 1.57
N VAL A 78 -23.06 -3.62 1.96
CA VAL A 78 -21.92 -3.12 1.18
C VAL A 78 -20.83 -4.20 1.08
N GLY A 79 -20.50 -4.88 2.18
CA GLY A 79 -19.55 -5.99 2.20
C GLY A 79 -19.95 -7.13 1.26
N ARG A 80 -21.24 -7.49 1.22
CA ARG A 80 -21.77 -8.49 0.28
C ARG A 80 -21.67 -8.03 -1.18
N GLY A 81 -21.88 -6.74 -1.44
CA GLY A 81 -21.70 -6.13 -2.76
C GLY A 81 -20.24 -6.21 -3.23
N ALA A 82 -19.30 -5.77 -2.39
CA ALA A 82 -17.87 -5.84 -2.67
C ALA A 82 -17.39 -7.28 -2.90
N MET A 83 -17.84 -8.24 -2.08
CA MET A 83 -17.51 -9.66 -2.23
C MET A 83 -17.96 -10.23 -3.59
N LYS A 84 -19.11 -9.79 -4.11
CA LYS A 84 -19.57 -10.20 -5.45
C LYS A 84 -18.65 -9.65 -6.55
N ILE A 85 -18.22 -8.39 -6.45
CA ILE A 85 -17.31 -7.77 -7.42
C ILE A 85 -15.96 -8.49 -7.41
N VAL A 86 -15.39 -8.75 -6.23
CA VAL A 86 -14.13 -9.50 -6.09
C VAL A 86 -14.25 -10.91 -6.68
N LYS A 87 -15.33 -11.63 -6.38
CA LYS A 87 -15.57 -12.96 -6.97
C LYS A 87 -15.76 -12.90 -8.49
N SER A 88 -16.43 -11.87 -9.00
CA SER A 88 -16.62 -11.67 -10.43
C SER A 88 -15.29 -11.36 -11.14
N ALA A 89 -14.45 -10.51 -10.56
CA ALA A 89 -13.12 -10.21 -11.08
C ALA A 89 -12.21 -11.44 -11.07
N LYS A 90 -12.23 -12.22 -9.99
CA LYS A 90 -11.47 -13.48 -9.89
C LYS A 90 -11.92 -14.55 -10.89
N LYS A 91 -13.14 -14.47 -11.40
CA LYS A 91 -13.66 -15.37 -12.45
C LYS A 91 -13.28 -14.91 -13.86
N LEU A 92 -12.89 -13.64 -14.01
CA LEU A 92 -12.51 -13.03 -15.28
C LEU A 92 -11.02 -13.22 -15.63
N ILE A 93 -10.23 -13.63 -14.63
CA ILE A 93 -8.83 -14.07 -14.75
C ILE A 93 -8.84 -15.60 -14.83
#